data_AF-A0A6D2IDE8-F1
#
_entry.id   AF-A0A6D2IDE8-F1
#
_cell.length_a   1.000
_cell.length_b   1.000
_cell.length_c   1.000
_cell.angle_alpha   90.00
_cell.angle_beta   90.00
_cell.angle_gamma   90.00
#
_symmetry.space_group_name_H-M   'P 1'
#
loop_
_entity.id
_entity.type
_entity.pdbx_description
1 polymer ?
#
loop_
_entity_poly.entity_id
_entity_poly.type
_entity_poly.pdbx_seq_one_letter_code
_entity_poly.pdbx_strand_id
1 'polypeptide(L)'
;MYTGIYHTNVTLHFYKSNSVASNPKISSRLGVAGFQRRDQTPADLIIPLCDEGNRGFWFMIENPEETDSKRIQIPSYTRRIVLELREVPFPVIFTGGINPLFWEPVVAIGAFILSSYDMDLTPSLGLLLDGKSHEFSLGVNDGISYWLVDANLHLWLDHRSSNVEAGSGRYDSPSRHMVGQEKLEEQLDGTFKVEAEVHSEFDGWVKSSEGNLTTVVKSMFKVGNLVKFEQNGSYKRVEQSVKTKRVVEVTFESGEPVKRVVQQRTYSLTVITSTR
;
A
#
# COMPACT_ATOMS: atom_id res chain seq x y z
N MET A 1 -18.63 -12.13 12.00
CA MET A 1 -17.46 -12.80 12.62
C MET A 1 -16.52 -13.16 11.48
N TYR A 2 -15.47 -12.37 11.22
CA TYR A 2 -14.60 -12.57 10.06
C TYR A 2 -13.22 -13.07 10.51
N THR A 3 -13.07 -14.39 10.59
CA THR A 3 -11.77 -15.05 10.68
C THR A 3 -11.33 -15.39 9.26
N GLY A 4 -10.60 -14.48 8.61
CA GLY A 4 -10.08 -14.68 7.25
C GLY A 4 -8.62 -14.25 7.15
N ILE A 5 -7.86 -14.98 6.33
CA ILE A 5 -6.63 -14.45 5.73
C ILE A 5 -7.08 -13.51 4.62
N TYR A 6 -6.61 -12.28 4.64
CA TYR A 6 -7.05 -11.28 3.69
C TYR A 6 -6.10 -11.17 2.52
N HIS A 7 -6.64 -11.32 1.31
CA HIS A 7 -5.98 -10.94 0.08
C HIS A 7 -6.34 -9.48 -0.21
N THR A 8 -5.35 -8.60 -0.32
CA THR A 8 -5.57 -7.27 -0.90
C THR A 8 -4.72 -7.15 -2.15
N ASN A 9 -5.37 -7.02 -3.30
CA ASN A 9 -4.68 -6.70 -4.55
C ASN A 9 -4.64 -5.17 -4.70
N VAL A 10 -3.49 -4.56 -4.42
CA VAL A 10 -3.28 -3.14 -4.72
C VAL A 10 -2.89 -3.01 -6.19
N THR A 11 -3.84 -2.62 -7.03
CA THR A 11 -3.60 -2.35 -8.47
C THR A 11 -3.91 -0.88 -8.71
N LEU A 12 -2.93 -0.11 -9.17
CA LEU A 12 -3.13 1.31 -9.48
C LEU A 12 -3.44 1.46 -10.97
N HIS A 13 -4.60 2.03 -11.27
CA HIS A 13 -4.97 2.40 -12.63
C HIS A 13 -5.01 3.92 -12.72
N PHE A 14 -4.20 4.49 -13.60
CA PHE A 14 -4.24 5.93 -13.90
C PHE A 14 -5.24 6.18 -15.01
N TYR A 15 -6.37 6.82 -14.69
CA TYR A 15 -7.34 7.26 -15.67
C TYR A 15 -7.32 8.78 -15.77
N LYS A 16 -7.14 9.31 -16.99
CA LYS A 16 -7.28 10.74 -17.27
C LYS A 16 -8.76 11.09 -17.35
N SER A 17 -9.36 11.49 -16.24
CA SER A 17 -10.75 11.96 -16.19
C SER A 17 -10.82 13.44 -16.56
N ASN A 18 -11.70 13.81 -17.50
CA ASN A 18 -12.05 15.21 -17.77
C ASN A 18 -13.28 15.55 -16.91
N SER A 19 -13.15 16.32 -15.82
CA SER A 19 -14.32 16.86 -15.14
C SER A 19 -14.05 18.12 -14.32
N VAL A 20 -15.15 18.87 -14.12
CA VAL A 20 -15.27 20.26 -13.69
C VAL A 20 -14.73 20.50 -12.27
N ALA A 21 -14.01 21.60 -12.12
CA ALA A 21 -13.30 21.99 -10.90
C ALA A 21 -14.24 22.40 -9.76
N SER A 22 -14.02 21.82 -8.57
CA SER A 22 -14.43 22.39 -7.30
C SER A 22 -13.20 22.36 -6.38
N ASN A 23 -12.73 23.55 -5.98
CA ASN A 23 -11.52 23.75 -5.19
C ASN A 23 -11.87 23.87 -3.70
N PRO A 24 -11.49 22.92 -2.84
CA PRO A 24 -11.41 23.18 -1.41
C PRO A 24 -10.04 23.78 -1.07
N LYS A 25 -10.02 24.91 -0.35
CA LYS A 25 -8.81 25.44 0.29
C LYS A 25 -8.60 24.67 1.60
N ILE A 26 -7.51 23.91 1.72
CA ILE A 26 -7.20 23.13 2.92
C ILE A 26 -5.94 23.70 3.58
N SER A 27 -6.06 24.07 4.86
CA SER A 27 -4.92 24.30 5.74
C SER A 27 -4.98 23.29 6.89
N SER A 28 -3.90 22.55 7.13
CA SER A 28 -3.76 21.75 8.35
C SER A 28 -2.31 21.73 8.80
N ARG A 29 -2.06 22.29 9.98
CA ARG A 29 -0.85 22.07 10.79
C ARG A 29 -1.24 21.19 11.98
N LEU A 30 -0.90 19.91 11.95
CA LEU A 30 -0.86 19.07 13.14
C LEU A 30 0.26 18.03 12.96
N GLY A 31 1.34 18.18 13.74
CA GLY A 31 2.44 17.24 13.79
C GLY A 31 2.17 16.15 14.82
N VAL A 32 2.23 14.89 14.40
CA VAL A 32 2.29 13.72 15.28
C VAL A 32 3.58 12.97 14.95
N ALA A 33 4.46 12.87 15.96
CA ALA A 33 5.74 12.21 15.85
C ALA A 33 5.56 10.68 15.90
N GLY A 34 5.90 9.99 14.80
CA GLY A 34 5.94 8.53 14.75
C GLY A 34 6.70 8.03 13.52
N PHE A 35 7.72 7.21 13.75
CA PHE A 35 8.51 6.46 12.75
C PHE A 35 9.23 7.29 11.67
N GLN A 36 10.19 8.13 12.10
CA GLN A 36 11.16 8.69 11.16
C GLN A 36 12.01 7.58 10.52
N ARG A 37 11.85 7.43 9.20
CA ARG A 37 12.86 6.82 8.33
C ARG A 37 14.16 7.60 8.54
N ARG A 38 15.23 6.95 9.02
CA ARG A 38 16.51 7.63 9.34
C ARG A 38 17.21 8.29 8.15
N ASP A 39 16.66 8.21 6.93
CA ASP A 39 17.29 8.64 5.69
C ASP A 39 16.42 9.57 4.81
N GLN A 40 15.31 10.11 5.34
CA GLN A 40 14.39 10.97 4.59
C GLN A 40 14.13 12.28 5.34
N THR A 41 14.25 13.40 4.62
CA THR A 41 13.69 14.67 5.09
C THR A 41 12.17 14.51 5.27
N PRO A 42 11.56 15.14 6.28
CA PRO A 42 10.11 15.11 6.42
C PRO A 42 9.44 15.66 5.16
N ALA A 43 8.23 15.19 4.85
CA ALA A 43 7.43 15.77 3.80
C ALA A 43 7.06 17.22 4.15
N ASP A 44 7.02 18.09 3.14
CA ASP A 44 6.65 19.50 3.31
C ASP A 44 5.13 19.65 3.39
N LEU A 45 4.39 18.74 2.74
CA LEU A 45 2.93 18.68 2.76
C LEU A 45 2.47 17.23 2.85
N ILE A 46 1.53 16.96 3.76
CA ILE A 46 0.85 15.66 3.88
C ILE A 46 -0.64 15.89 3.59
N ILE A 47 -1.17 15.16 2.61
CA ILE A 47 -2.57 15.23 2.22
C ILE A 47 -3.22 13.87 2.53
N PRO A 48 -4.14 13.79 3.51
CA PRO A 48 -4.83 12.54 3.80
C PRO A 48 -5.83 12.21 2.67
N LEU A 49 -5.77 10.97 2.19
CA LEU A 49 -6.74 10.34 1.29
C LEU A 49 -7.73 9.57 2.18
N CYS A 50 -8.84 10.24 2.47
CA CYS A 50 -9.79 9.87 3.50
C CYS A 50 -11.16 10.49 3.17
N ASP A 51 -12.25 9.91 3.66
CA ASP A 51 -13.62 10.38 3.46
C ASP A 51 -13.88 11.73 4.18
N GLU A 52 -14.96 12.42 3.82
CA GLU A 52 -15.37 13.73 4.34
C GLU A 52 -15.92 13.69 5.77
N GLY A 53 -16.04 12.50 6.39
CA GLY A 53 -16.38 12.36 7.81
C GLY A 53 -17.82 11.95 8.09
N ASN A 54 -18.70 11.84 7.09
CA ASN A 54 -20.12 11.53 7.28
C ASN A 54 -20.37 10.15 7.92
N ARG A 55 -19.50 9.18 7.65
CA ARG A 55 -19.51 7.83 8.27
C ARG A 55 -18.19 7.53 9.01
N GLY A 56 -17.47 8.58 9.42
CA GLY A 56 -16.06 8.51 9.82
C GLY A 56 -15.13 8.99 8.69
N PHE A 57 -13.82 9.06 8.97
CA PHE A 57 -12.83 9.58 8.02
C PHE A 57 -12.24 8.50 7.10
N TRP A 58 -12.64 7.24 7.25
CA TRP A 58 -12.13 6.13 6.46
C TRP A 58 -12.90 6.02 5.15
N PHE A 59 -12.23 5.64 4.07
CA PHE A 59 -12.94 5.11 2.92
C PHE A 59 -13.51 3.75 3.29
N MET A 60 -14.82 3.58 3.04
CA MET A 60 -15.56 2.39 3.41
C MET A 60 -15.92 1.66 2.13
N ILE A 61 -15.07 0.71 1.73
CA ILE A 61 -15.24 -0.03 0.49
C ILE A 61 -16.10 -1.25 0.79
N GLU A 62 -17.39 -1.16 0.48
CA GLU A 62 -18.39 -2.23 0.72
C GLU A 62 -18.54 -3.15 -0.51
N ASN A 63 -18.21 -2.64 -1.70
CA ASN A 63 -18.31 -3.36 -2.96
C ASN A 63 -16.97 -3.26 -3.75
N PRO A 64 -16.43 -4.37 -4.30
CA PRO A 64 -15.25 -4.34 -5.17
C PRO A 64 -15.36 -3.43 -6.40
N GLU A 65 -16.57 -3.13 -6.87
CA GLU A 65 -16.82 -2.19 -7.96
C GLU A 65 -16.88 -0.71 -7.50
N GLU A 66 -16.98 -0.48 -6.20
CA GLU A 66 -17.01 0.87 -5.61
C GLU A 66 -15.57 1.36 -5.39
N THR A 67 -15.29 2.54 -5.92
CA THR A 67 -14.02 3.22 -5.70
C THR A 67 -14.27 4.54 -5.01
N ASP A 68 -13.94 4.60 -3.74
CA ASP A 68 -13.87 5.87 -3.03
C ASP A 68 -12.68 6.67 -3.55
N SER A 69 -12.90 7.97 -3.78
CA SER A 69 -11.89 8.82 -4.38
C SER A 69 -11.80 10.20 -3.74
N LYS A 70 -10.61 10.79 -3.85
CA LYS A 70 -10.35 12.17 -3.45
C LYS A 70 -9.72 12.95 -4.58
N ARG A 71 -10.25 14.14 -4.82
CA ARG A 71 -9.71 15.07 -5.81
C ARG A 71 -8.64 15.94 -5.20
N ILE A 72 -7.46 15.93 -5.80
CA ILE A 72 -6.30 16.68 -5.32
C ILE A 72 -5.60 17.31 -6.51
N GLN A 73 -5.40 18.62 -6.45
CA GLN A 73 -4.48 19.31 -7.34
C GLN A 73 -3.08 19.29 -6.72
N ILE A 74 -2.12 18.71 -7.42
CA ILE A 74 -0.73 18.65 -6.96
C ILE A 74 -0.05 20.00 -7.26
N PRO A 75 0.63 20.63 -6.29
CA PRO A 75 1.39 21.85 -6.54
C PRO A 75 2.44 21.64 -7.63
N SER A 76 2.54 22.58 -8.58
CA SER A 76 3.43 22.48 -9.75
C SER A 76 4.93 22.44 -9.42
N TYR A 77 5.30 22.81 -8.19
CA TYR A 77 6.66 22.78 -7.67
C TYR A 77 6.92 21.55 -6.78
N THR A 78 6.09 20.49 -6.88
CA THR A 78 6.34 19.22 -6.20
C THR A 78 7.45 18.46 -6.91
N ARG A 79 8.51 18.08 -6.17
CA ARG A 79 9.67 17.37 -6.71
C ARG A 79 9.72 15.88 -6.35
N ARG A 80 8.94 15.47 -5.35
CA ARG A 80 8.85 14.09 -4.90
C ARG A 80 7.49 13.84 -4.28
N ILE A 81 6.94 12.65 -4.51
CA ILE A 81 5.65 12.27 -3.99
C ILE A 81 5.65 10.79 -3.59
N VAL A 82 5.17 10.50 -2.39
CA VAL A 82 5.10 9.14 -1.85
C VAL A 82 3.70 8.94 -1.29
N LEU A 83 3.04 7.86 -1.72
CA LEU A 83 1.78 7.41 -1.16
C LEU A 83 2.06 6.43 -0.04
N GLU A 84 1.66 6.74 1.20
CA GLU A 84 1.66 5.84 2.35
C GLU A 84 0.26 5.26 2.50
N LEU A 85 0.06 4.00 2.12
CA LEU A 85 -1.16 3.25 2.36
C LEU A 85 -1.10 2.59 3.73
N ARG A 86 -2.14 2.78 4.52
CA ARG A 86 -2.34 2.07 5.78
C ARG A 86 -3.32 0.92 5.54
N GLU A 87 -3.20 -0.13 6.33
CA GLU A 87 -3.93 -1.39 6.16
C GLU A 87 -3.54 -2.21 4.91
N VAL A 88 -2.27 -2.64 4.89
CA VAL A 88 -1.78 -3.67 3.94
C VAL A 88 -1.79 -5.03 4.65
N PRO A 89 -2.09 -6.16 3.96
CA PRO A 89 -2.23 -7.48 4.56
C PRO A 89 -0.87 -8.03 4.94
N PHE A 90 -0.34 -7.51 6.03
CA PHE A 90 0.65 -8.20 6.83
C PHE A 90 -0.08 -9.19 7.74
N PRO A 91 0.55 -10.32 8.08
CA PRO A 91 -0.04 -11.26 9.03
C PRO A 91 -0.23 -10.56 10.38
N VAL A 92 -1.47 -10.19 10.70
CA VAL A 92 -1.89 -9.60 11.98
C VAL A 92 -2.90 -10.54 12.60
N ILE A 93 -2.66 -10.90 13.85
CA ILE A 93 -3.61 -11.69 14.64
C ILE A 93 -4.50 -10.71 15.41
N PHE A 94 -5.78 -10.63 15.04
CA PHE A 94 -6.76 -9.84 15.78
C PHE A 94 -7.26 -10.59 17.03
N THR A 95 -7.90 -9.87 17.97
CA THR A 95 -8.50 -10.44 19.18
C THR A 95 -9.56 -11.49 18.85
N GLY A 96 -9.36 -12.73 19.29
CA GLY A 96 -10.22 -13.86 18.94
C GLY A 96 -9.91 -14.53 17.58
N GLY A 97 -8.90 -14.05 16.84
CA GLY A 97 -8.49 -14.62 15.56
C GLY A 97 -7.79 -15.99 15.66
N ILE A 98 -7.20 -16.31 16.82
CA ILE A 98 -6.61 -17.63 17.11
C ILE A 98 -7.70 -18.62 17.58
N ASN A 99 -8.62 -18.18 18.44
CA ASN A 99 -9.69 -19.03 18.93
C ASN A 99 -10.94 -18.17 19.16
N PRO A 100 -12.08 -18.48 18.51
CA PRO A 100 -13.34 -17.78 18.76
C PRO A 100 -13.79 -17.83 20.22
N LEU A 101 -13.36 -18.83 20.99
CA LEU A 101 -13.66 -18.99 22.41
C LEU A 101 -12.76 -18.14 23.33
N PHE A 102 -11.67 -17.53 22.83
CA PHE A 102 -10.82 -16.61 23.58
C PHE A 102 -11.35 -15.18 23.56
N TRP A 103 -12.65 -15.01 23.83
CA TRP A 103 -13.30 -13.70 23.86
C TRP A 103 -13.00 -12.90 25.14
N GLU A 104 -11.75 -12.96 25.61
CA GLU A 104 -11.22 -11.96 26.53
C GLU A 104 -10.54 -10.86 25.70
N PRO A 105 -10.78 -9.56 25.99
CA PRO A 105 -10.25 -8.45 25.22
C PRO A 105 -8.77 -8.23 25.54
N VAL A 106 -7.93 -9.20 25.22
CA VAL A 106 -6.47 -9.07 25.26
C VAL A 106 -5.99 -8.99 23.82
N VAL A 107 -5.63 -7.77 23.42
CA VAL A 107 -5.05 -7.49 22.10
C VAL A 107 -3.72 -8.24 21.94
N ALA A 108 -3.48 -8.82 20.77
CA ALA A 108 -2.18 -9.40 20.48
C ALA A 108 -1.09 -8.31 20.53
N ILE A 109 0.10 -8.66 21.01
CA ILE A 109 1.25 -7.74 20.97
C ILE A 109 1.51 -7.38 19.50
N GLY A 110 1.42 -6.09 19.17
CA GLY A 110 1.54 -5.61 17.80
C GLY A 110 0.24 -5.55 16.99
N ALA A 111 -0.93 -5.87 17.57
CA ALA A 111 -2.23 -5.73 16.90
C ALA A 111 -2.51 -4.29 16.42
N PHE A 112 -1.94 -3.29 17.09
CA PHE A 112 -2.02 -1.88 16.70
C PHE A 112 -0.79 -1.38 15.94
N ILE A 113 0.21 -2.24 15.69
CA ILE A 113 1.42 -1.89 14.93
C ILE A 113 1.26 -2.44 13.52
N LEU A 114 0.44 -1.76 12.72
CA LEU A 114 0.31 -2.07 11.30
C LEU A 114 1.48 -1.42 10.54
N SER A 115 2.18 -2.21 9.74
CA SER A 115 3.19 -1.66 8.82
C SER A 115 2.49 -0.96 7.67
N SER A 116 2.80 0.32 7.44
CA SER A 116 2.37 1.01 6.22
C SER A 116 3.10 0.46 5.00
N TYR A 117 2.42 0.49 3.85
CA TYR A 117 3.04 0.26 2.56
C TYR A 117 3.19 1.58 1.83
N ASP A 118 4.40 1.89 1.43
CA ASP A 118 4.68 3.16 0.77
C ASP A 118 5.01 2.90 -0.70
N MET A 119 4.43 3.68 -1.60
CA MET A 119 4.69 3.67 -3.03
C MET A 119 5.33 4.99 -3.46
N ASP A 120 6.45 4.94 -4.19
CA ASP A 120 6.98 6.14 -4.83
C ASP A 120 6.13 6.46 -6.06
N LEU A 121 5.50 7.62 -6.05
CA LEU A 121 4.80 8.14 -7.23
C LEU A 121 5.68 9.14 -8.00
N THR A 122 6.92 9.40 -7.53
CA THR A 122 7.88 10.32 -8.17
C THR A 122 8.14 10.00 -9.65
N PRO A 123 8.32 8.72 -10.06
CA PRO A 123 8.42 8.36 -11.48
C PRO A 123 7.21 8.80 -12.34
N SER A 124 6.04 8.96 -11.72
CA SER A 124 4.78 9.34 -12.37
C SER A 124 4.45 10.83 -12.26
N LEU A 125 5.36 11.66 -11.70
CA LEU A 125 5.10 13.09 -11.50
C LEU A 125 4.79 13.84 -12.79
N GLY A 126 5.37 13.43 -13.92
CA GLY A 126 5.07 14.04 -15.23
C GLY A 126 3.58 13.98 -15.60
N LEU A 127 2.83 13.01 -15.06
CA LEU A 127 1.38 12.89 -15.25
C LEU A 127 0.56 13.72 -14.26
N LEU A 128 1.15 14.09 -13.12
CA LEU A 128 0.49 14.75 -11.99
C LEU A 128 0.77 16.27 -11.91
N LEU A 129 1.78 16.76 -12.62
CA LEU A 129 2.17 18.17 -12.65
C LEU A 129 1.54 18.94 -13.83
N ASP A 130 0.33 18.57 -14.26
CA ASP A 130 -0.36 19.23 -15.38
C ASP A 130 -1.21 20.46 -14.94
N GLY A 131 -1.16 20.79 -13.64
CA GLY A 131 -1.89 21.90 -13.03
C GLY A 131 -3.38 21.64 -12.84
N LYS A 132 -3.87 20.43 -13.12
CA LYS A 132 -5.28 20.04 -12.93
C LYS A 132 -5.47 19.27 -11.63
N SER A 133 -6.73 19.11 -11.26
CA SER A 133 -7.10 18.18 -10.19
C SER A 133 -7.04 16.75 -10.71
N HIS A 134 -6.42 15.87 -9.93
CA HIS A 134 -6.38 14.43 -10.19
C HIS A 134 -7.25 13.69 -9.19
N GLU A 135 -7.83 12.60 -9.64
CA GLU A 135 -8.64 11.71 -8.81
C GLU A 135 -7.75 10.56 -8.32
N PHE A 136 -7.59 10.47 -7.00
CA PHE A 136 -6.92 9.35 -6.35
C PHE A 136 -7.99 8.45 -5.76
N SER A 137 -8.11 7.24 -6.31
CA SER A 137 -9.04 6.23 -5.83
C SER A 137 -8.32 5.05 -5.18
N LEU A 138 -8.96 4.48 -4.16
CA LEU A 138 -8.54 3.25 -3.52
C LEU A 138 -9.65 2.22 -3.69
N GLY A 139 -9.26 0.99 -4.05
CA GLY A 139 -10.17 -0.12 -4.26
C GLY A 139 -9.60 -1.40 -3.66
N VAL A 140 -10.49 -2.26 -3.17
CA VAL A 140 -10.14 -3.60 -2.68
C VAL A 140 -10.85 -4.63 -3.53
N ASN A 141 -10.09 -5.42 -4.29
CA ASN A 141 -10.63 -6.54 -5.04
C ASN A 141 -10.77 -7.77 -4.13
N ASP A 142 -11.84 -8.56 -4.31
CA ASP A 142 -12.10 -9.80 -3.57
C ASP A 142 -12.16 -9.62 -2.03
N GLY A 143 -12.77 -8.53 -1.58
CA GLY A 143 -12.91 -8.17 -0.15
C GLY A 143 -14.02 -8.92 0.60
N ILE A 144 -14.00 -8.83 1.93
CA ILE A 144 -15.14 -9.22 2.79
C ILE A 144 -16.22 -8.12 2.76
N SER A 145 -17.23 -8.18 3.65
CA SER A 145 -18.40 -7.28 3.66
C SER A 145 -18.08 -5.79 3.54
N TYR A 146 -16.96 -5.33 4.11
CA TYR A 146 -16.44 -3.99 3.89
C TYR A 146 -14.96 -3.90 4.32
N TRP A 147 -14.26 -2.90 3.81
CA TRP A 147 -12.91 -2.53 4.20
C TRP A 147 -12.86 -1.05 4.61
N LEU A 148 -12.12 -0.76 5.68
CA LEU A 148 -11.80 0.61 6.07
C LEU A 148 -10.38 0.91 5.59
N VAL A 149 -10.22 1.85 4.67
CA VAL A 149 -8.91 2.15 4.10
C VAL A 149 -8.62 3.65 4.21
N ASP A 150 -7.41 4.00 4.60
CA ASP A 150 -6.89 5.35 4.47
C ASP A 150 -5.48 5.33 3.89
N ALA A 151 -5.09 6.47 3.31
CA ALA A 151 -3.73 6.67 2.85
C ALA A 151 -3.31 8.12 3.06
N ASN A 152 -2.01 8.37 3.06
CA ASN A 152 -1.44 9.71 3.12
C ASN A 152 -0.55 9.96 1.91
N LEU A 153 -0.76 11.10 1.27
CA LEU A 153 0.11 11.57 0.19
C LEU A 153 1.15 12.52 0.79
N HIS A 154 2.40 12.09 0.76
CA HIS A 154 3.55 12.86 1.24
C HIS A 154 4.20 13.57 0.05
N LEU A 155 4.25 14.90 0.07
CA LEU A 155 4.83 15.72 -0.98
C LEU A 155 6.07 16.44 -0.44
N TRP A 156 7.15 16.41 -1.23
CA TRP A 156 8.29 17.30 -1.05
C TRP A 156 8.27 18.35 -2.15
N LEU A 157 8.46 19.60 -1.75
CA LEU A 157 8.30 20.78 -2.57
C LEU A 157 9.68 21.38 -2.88
N ASP A 158 9.83 21.90 -4.07
CA ASP A 158 10.97 22.74 -4.43
C ASP A 158 10.71 24.17 -3.91
N HIS A 159 11.52 24.60 -2.95
CA HIS A 159 11.38 25.90 -2.32
C HIS A 159 12.07 27.02 -3.10
N ARG A 160 12.90 26.69 -4.09
CA ARG A 160 13.68 27.66 -4.88
C ARG A 160 13.15 27.83 -6.30
N SER A 161 12.29 26.94 -6.77
CA SER A 161 11.63 27.04 -8.07
C SER A 161 10.12 27.11 -7.88
N SER A 162 9.46 27.97 -8.66
CA SER A 162 7.99 28.04 -8.69
C SER A 162 7.34 26.96 -9.54
N ASN A 163 8.12 26.27 -10.39
CA ASN A 163 7.66 25.17 -11.24
C ASN A 163 8.74 24.09 -11.35
N VAL A 164 8.31 22.83 -11.30
CA VAL A 164 9.14 21.65 -11.53
C VAL A 164 8.69 21.01 -12.84
N GLU A 165 9.65 20.59 -13.66
CA GLU A 165 9.38 19.81 -14.87
C GLU A 165 9.61 18.34 -14.54
N ALA A 166 8.73 17.45 -15.00
CA ALA A 166 8.89 16.03 -14.81
C ALA A 166 8.39 15.25 -16.02
N GLY A 167 8.95 14.07 -16.22
CA GLY A 167 8.52 13.13 -17.25
C GLY A 167 8.53 11.71 -16.72
N SER A 168 7.57 10.92 -17.18
CA SER A 168 7.52 9.49 -16.90
C SER A 168 8.16 8.74 -18.05
N GLY A 169 9.04 7.78 -17.74
CA GLY A 169 9.64 6.90 -18.73
C GLY A 169 8.95 5.55 -18.75
N ARG A 170 9.67 4.45 -18.47
CA ARG A 170 9.12 3.10 -18.54
C ARG A 170 8.10 2.87 -17.43
N TYR A 171 6.94 2.40 -17.86
CA TYR A 171 5.87 1.89 -17.01
C TYR A 171 5.63 0.43 -17.40
N ASP A 172 6.20 -0.50 -16.64
CA ASP A 172 5.88 -1.91 -16.80
C ASP A 172 4.69 -2.23 -15.90
N SER A 173 3.57 -2.57 -16.52
CA SER A 173 2.39 -3.03 -15.79
C SER A 173 2.79 -4.19 -14.88
N PRO A 174 2.38 -4.18 -13.60
CA PRO A 174 2.84 -5.17 -12.66
C PRO A 174 2.55 -6.60 -13.16
N SER A 175 3.59 -7.41 -13.32
CA SER A 175 3.40 -8.81 -13.66
C SER A 175 2.93 -9.55 -12.41
N ARG A 176 1.86 -10.32 -12.55
CA ARG A 176 1.21 -11.03 -11.45
C ARG A 176 1.18 -12.52 -11.76
N HIS A 177 1.65 -13.32 -10.82
CA HIS A 177 1.48 -14.75 -10.83
C HIS A 177 0.78 -15.15 -9.53
N MET A 178 -0.36 -15.81 -9.62
CA MET A 178 -1.11 -16.30 -8.48
C MET A 178 -1.54 -17.74 -8.73
N VAL A 179 -1.31 -18.61 -7.75
CA VAL A 179 -1.69 -20.02 -7.78
C VAL A 179 -2.39 -20.35 -6.47
N GLY A 180 -3.65 -20.76 -6.58
CA GLY A 180 -4.42 -21.36 -5.49
C GLY A 180 -4.52 -22.86 -5.70
N GLN A 181 -4.39 -23.64 -4.62
CA GLN A 181 -4.64 -25.07 -4.60
C GLN A 181 -5.51 -25.40 -3.40
N GLU A 182 -6.57 -26.16 -3.66
CA GLU A 182 -7.43 -26.73 -2.64
C GLU A 182 -7.39 -28.25 -2.72
N LYS A 183 -7.34 -28.89 -1.57
CA LYS A 183 -7.45 -30.33 -1.44
C LYS A 183 -8.37 -30.62 -0.26
N LEU A 184 -9.58 -31.04 -0.57
CA LEU A 184 -10.53 -31.52 0.43
C LEU A 184 -10.28 -33.01 0.68
N GLU A 185 -10.25 -33.40 1.94
CA GLU A 185 -10.14 -34.79 2.37
C GLU A 185 -11.47 -35.21 3.01
N GLU A 186 -11.58 -36.44 3.51
CA GLU A 186 -12.82 -36.86 4.17
C GLU A 186 -13.10 -36.02 5.43
N GLN A 187 -14.38 -35.87 5.75
CA GLN A 187 -14.87 -35.12 6.90
C GLN A 187 -14.55 -33.61 6.82
N LEU A 188 -13.95 -33.02 7.85
CA LEU A 188 -13.58 -31.59 7.91
C LEU A 188 -12.09 -31.34 7.63
N ASP A 189 -11.36 -32.35 7.14
CA ASP A 189 -9.93 -32.24 6.86
C ASP A 189 -9.68 -31.70 5.44
N GLY A 190 -8.62 -30.93 5.29
CA GLY A 190 -8.31 -30.30 4.02
C GLY A 190 -7.09 -29.39 4.05
N THR A 191 -6.56 -29.11 2.88
CA THR A 191 -5.40 -28.22 2.68
C THR A 191 -5.73 -27.15 1.66
N PHE A 192 -5.46 -25.90 2.03
CA PHE A 192 -5.63 -24.73 1.18
C PHE A 192 -4.29 -24.02 1.08
N LYS A 193 -3.80 -23.84 -0.14
CA LYS A 193 -2.53 -23.20 -0.41
C LYS A 193 -2.72 -22.07 -1.41
N VAL A 194 -2.15 -20.91 -1.10
CA VAL A 194 -2.13 -19.76 -2.01
C VAL A 194 -0.71 -19.24 -2.09
N GLU A 195 -0.23 -19.04 -3.31
CA GLU A 195 1.03 -18.35 -3.59
C GLU A 195 0.75 -17.22 -4.58
N ALA A 196 1.23 -16.02 -4.29
CA ALA A 196 1.17 -14.90 -5.20
C ALA A 196 2.49 -14.14 -5.24
N GLU A 197 2.86 -13.68 -6.43
CA GLU A 197 4.08 -12.92 -6.69
C GLU A 197 3.78 -11.78 -7.67
N VAL A 198 4.22 -10.57 -7.31
CA VAL A 198 4.00 -9.34 -8.05
C VAL A 198 5.34 -8.63 -8.24
N HIS A 199 5.65 -8.29 -9.49
CA HIS A 199 6.82 -7.48 -9.84
C HIS A 199 6.38 -6.19 -10.53
N SER A 200 7.01 -5.06 -10.19
CA SER A 200 6.77 -3.78 -10.87
C SER A 200 8.06 -2.99 -11.02
N GLU A 201 8.19 -2.28 -12.14
CA GLU A 201 9.30 -1.38 -12.42
C GLU A 201 8.76 -0.08 -13.02
N PHE A 202 9.16 1.05 -12.42
CA PHE A 202 8.76 2.38 -12.83
C PHE A 202 9.99 3.27 -12.92
N ASP A 203 10.07 4.10 -13.96
CA ASP A 203 11.05 5.17 -14.03
C ASP A 203 10.45 6.51 -14.48
N GLY A 204 11.11 7.58 -14.04
CA GLY A 204 10.77 8.94 -14.44
C GLY A 204 11.82 9.91 -13.95
N TRP A 205 11.86 11.08 -14.57
CA TRP A 205 12.80 12.15 -14.27
C TRP A 205 12.09 13.38 -13.73
N VAL A 206 12.78 14.12 -12.88
CA VAL A 206 12.30 15.35 -12.26
C VAL A 206 13.43 16.38 -12.32
N LYS A 207 13.14 17.52 -12.95
CA LYS A 207 14.03 18.67 -13.06
C LYS A 207 13.57 19.75 -12.09
N SER A 208 14.38 19.95 -11.06
CA SER A 208 14.15 20.90 -9.97
C SER A 208 15.40 21.76 -9.73
N SER A 209 15.35 22.63 -8.72
CA SER A 209 16.50 23.42 -8.27
C SER A 209 17.66 22.58 -7.70
N GLU A 210 17.44 21.28 -7.45
CA GLU A 210 18.49 20.32 -7.06
C GLU A 210 19.14 19.63 -8.28
N GLY A 211 18.65 19.92 -9.49
CA GLY A 211 19.11 19.33 -10.74
C GLY A 211 18.06 18.45 -11.41
N ASN A 212 18.47 17.82 -12.51
CA ASN A 212 17.68 16.83 -13.24
C ASN A 212 18.01 15.42 -12.72
N LEU A 213 17.04 14.81 -12.05
CA LEU A 213 17.18 13.54 -11.35
C LEU A 213 16.24 12.51 -11.95
N THR A 214 16.79 11.36 -12.34
CA THR A 214 16.00 10.18 -12.75
C THR A 214 15.84 9.25 -11.55
N THR A 215 14.61 8.86 -11.26
CA THR A 215 14.26 7.90 -10.21
C THR A 215 13.74 6.62 -10.84
N VAL A 216 14.36 5.50 -10.50
CA VAL A 216 13.94 4.14 -10.88
C VAL A 216 13.49 3.40 -9.62
N VAL A 217 12.29 2.82 -9.67
CA VAL A 217 11.70 2.06 -8.56
C VAL A 217 11.38 0.66 -9.03
N LYS A 218 12.04 -0.33 -8.41
CA LYS A 218 11.79 -1.76 -8.62
C LYS A 218 11.20 -2.34 -7.37
N SER A 219 10.05 -3.00 -7.48
CA SER A 219 9.36 -3.63 -6.36
C SER A 219 9.04 -5.10 -6.66
N MET A 220 9.17 -5.93 -5.64
CA MET A 220 8.78 -7.34 -5.64
C MET A 220 8.00 -7.62 -4.35
N PHE A 221 6.84 -8.22 -4.50
CA PHE A 221 6.01 -8.69 -3.40
C PHE A 221 5.71 -10.17 -3.63
N LYS A 222 5.98 -11.01 -2.63
CA LYS A 222 5.70 -12.44 -2.66
C LYS A 222 4.98 -12.83 -1.40
N VAL A 223 3.84 -13.49 -1.52
CA VAL A 223 3.08 -14.06 -0.41
C VAL A 223 2.86 -15.55 -0.65
N GLY A 224 3.02 -16.32 0.41
CA GLY A 224 2.63 -17.71 0.48
C GLY A 224 1.77 -17.91 1.71
N ASN A 225 0.68 -18.64 1.56
CA ASN A 225 -0.22 -19.01 2.64
C ASN A 225 -0.58 -20.49 2.50
N LEU A 226 -0.58 -21.19 3.63
CA LEU A 226 -0.98 -22.57 3.78
C LEU A 226 -1.89 -22.69 4.99
N VAL A 227 -3.09 -23.23 4.79
CA VAL A 227 -4.01 -23.62 5.85
C VAL A 227 -4.24 -25.12 5.75
N LYS A 228 -4.05 -25.83 6.85
CA LYS A 228 -4.32 -27.26 6.95
C LYS A 228 -5.27 -27.53 8.11
N PHE A 229 -6.30 -28.32 7.84
CA PHE A 229 -7.20 -28.91 8.82
C PHE A 229 -6.93 -30.40 8.91
N GLU A 230 -6.76 -30.90 10.13
CA GLU A 230 -6.47 -32.29 10.46
C GLU A 230 -7.33 -32.71 11.66
N GLN A 231 -7.44 -34.02 11.89
CA GLN A 231 -8.18 -34.58 13.03
C GLN A 231 -9.66 -34.18 13.00
N ASN A 232 -10.28 -34.32 11.83
CA ASN A 232 -11.67 -33.91 11.58
C ASN A 232 -11.91 -32.44 11.93
N GLY A 233 -10.99 -31.56 11.51
CA GLY A 233 -11.05 -30.12 11.76
C GLY A 233 -10.74 -29.67 13.19
N SER A 234 -10.47 -30.59 14.12
CA SER A 234 -10.11 -30.24 15.51
C SER A 234 -8.70 -29.69 15.65
N TYR A 235 -7.84 -29.93 14.65
CA TYR A 235 -6.50 -29.37 14.54
C TYR A 235 -6.39 -28.49 13.28
N LYS A 236 -5.99 -27.23 13.46
CA LYS A 236 -5.77 -26.29 12.37
C LYS A 236 -4.36 -25.70 12.45
N ARG A 237 -3.64 -25.74 11.33
CA ARG A 237 -2.32 -25.15 11.15
C ARG A 237 -2.37 -24.11 10.05
N VAL A 238 -1.91 -22.90 10.34
CA VAL A 238 -1.77 -21.80 9.38
C VAL A 238 -0.30 -21.43 9.29
N GLU A 239 0.25 -21.40 8.09
CA GLU A 239 1.57 -20.89 7.78
C GLU A 239 1.46 -19.80 6.74
N GLN A 240 1.99 -18.63 7.04
CA GLN A 240 2.02 -17.50 6.13
C GLN A 240 3.45 -16.98 6.02
N SER A 241 3.86 -16.65 4.81
CA SER A 241 5.13 -15.99 4.53
C SER A 241 4.89 -14.84 3.57
N VAL A 242 5.38 -13.65 3.92
CA VAL A 242 5.35 -12.46 3.07
C VAL A 242 6.78 -11.97 2.91
N LYS A 243 7.24 -11.79 1.67
CA LYS A 243 8.54 -11.23 1.33
C LYS A 243 8.34 -10.02 0.45
N THR A 244 8.94 -8.91 0.84
CA THR A 244 8.94 -7.68 0.04
C THR A 244 10.36 -7.22 -0.21
N LYS A 245 10.62 -6.76 -1.43
CA LYS A 245 11.87 -6.12 -1.81
C LYS A 245 11.56 -4.90 -2.64
N ARG A 246 12.13 -3.76 -2.25
CA ARG A 246 12.04 -2.50 -2.98
C ARG A 246 13.44 -1.95 -3.18
N VAL A 247 13.72 -1.52 -4.41
CA VAL A 247 14.95 -0.83 -4.78
C VAL A 247 14.53 0.51 -5.36
N VAL A 248 15.07 1.59 -4.81
CA VAL A 248 14.92 2.95 -5.33
C VAL A 248 16.30 3.44 -5.69
N GLU A 249 16.50 3.76 -6.97
CA GLU A 249 17.74 4.30 -7.52
C GLU A 249 17.46 5.71 -8.04
N VAL A 250 18.26 6.67 -7.60
CA VAL A 250 18.19 8.07 -8.04
C VAL A 250 19.55 8.42 -8.65
N THR A 251 19.54 8.91 -9.89
CA THR A 251 20.73 9.26 -10.65
C THR A 251 20.59 10.67 -11.22
N PHE A 252 21.70 11.39 -11.35
CA PHE A 252 21.73 12.60 -12.16
C PHE A 252 21.58 12.26 -13.65
N GLU A 253 21.23 13.27 -14.45
CA GLU A 253 21.23 13.17 -15.92
C GLU A 253 22.61 12.75 -16.49
N SER A 254 23.71 13.08 -15.81
CA SER A 254 25.07 12.63 -16.15
C SER A 254 25.29 11.12 -15.95
N GLY A 255 24.34 10.40 -15.33
CA GLY A 255 24.45 8.99 -14.97
C GLY A 255 25.11 8.74 -13.62
N GLU A 256 25.55 9.78 -12.91
CA GLU A 256 26.13 9.65 -11.57
C GLU A 256 25.06 9.24 -10.53
N PRO A 257 25.32 8.22 -9.68
CA PRO A 257 24.37 7.80 -8.67
C PRO A 257 24.28 8.81 -7.52
N VAL A 258 23.06 9.27 -7.22
CA VAL A 258 22.77 10.16 -6.09
C VAL A 258 22.42 9.34 -4.86
N LYS A 259 21.49 8.40 -5.02
CA LYS A 259 20.97 7.61 -3.90
C LYS A 259 20.55 6.24 -4.39
N ARG A 260 20.85 5.22 -3.59
CA ARG A 260 20.32 3.87 -3.78
C ARG A 260 19.81 3.34 -2.46
N VAL A 261 18.51 3.07 -2.38
CA VAL A 261 17.87 2.49 -1.21
C VAL A 261 17.39 1.10 -1.55
N VAL A 262 17.83 0.11 -0.79
CA VAL A 262 17.34 -1.26 -0.87
C VAL A 262 16.64 -1.57 0.44
N GLN A 263 15.35 -1.87 0.37
CA GLN A 263 14.56 -2.31 1.52
C GLN A 263 14.07 -3.72 1.24
N GLN A 264 14.41 -4.64 2.13
CA GLN A 264 13.92 -6.01 2.08
C GLN A 264 13.28 -6.35 3.43
N ARG A 265 12.07 -6.90 3.39
CA ARG A 265 11.33 -7.34 4.59
C ARG A 265 10.83 -8.76 4.38
N THR A 266 10.84 -9.54 5.44
CA THR A 266 10.28 -10.90 5.44
C THR A 266 9.49 -11.06 6.72
N TYR A 267 8.24 -11.46 6.59
CA TYR A 267 7.32 -11.74 7.68
C TYR A 267 6.86 -13.18 7.56
N SER A 268 7.13 -13.97 8.58
CA SER A 268 6.67 -15.35 8.65
C SER A 268 5.78 -15.51 9.87
N LEU A 269 4.64 -16.15 9.70
CA LEU A 269 3.69 -16.44 10.76
C LEU A 269 3.34 -17.94 10.71
N THR A 270 3.37 -18.59 11.87
CA THR A 270 2.82 -19.93 12.06
C THR A 270 1.87 -19.91 13.24
N VAL A 271 0.63 -20.34 13.01
CA VAL A 271 -0.41 -20.45 14.05
C VAL A 271 -0.91 -21.89 14.05
N ILE A 272 -0.97 -22.48 15.24
CA ILE A 272 -1.54 -23.81 15.45
C ILE A 272 -2.63 -23.68 16.49
N THR A 273 -3.80 -24.23 16.18
CA THR A 273 -4.95 -24.25 17.07
C THR A 273 -5.45 -25.68 17.15
N SER A 274 -5.68 -26.16 18.37
CA SER A 274 -6.23 -27.48 18.61
C SER A 274 -7.38 -27.36 19.60
N THR A 275 -8.46 -28.05 19.30
CA THR A 275 -9.61 -28.23 20.19
C THR A 275 -9.60 -29.67 20.67
N ARG A 276 -9.81 -29.86 21.97
CA ARG A 276 -9.95 -31.18 22.60
C ARG A 276 -11.41 -31.50 22.83
#